data_AF-A0A843BR84-F1
#
_entry.id   AF-A0A843BR84-F1
#
_cell.length_a   1.000
_cell.length_b   1.000
_cell.length_c   1.000
_cell.angle_alpha   90.00
_cell.angle_beta   90.00
_cell.angle_gamma   90.00
#
_symmetry.space_group_name_H-M   'P 1'
#
loop_
_entity.id
_entity.type
_entity.pdbx_description
1 polymer ?
#
loop_
_entity_poly.entity_id
_entity_poly.type
_entity_poly.pdbx_seq_one_letter_code
_entity_poly.pdbx_strand_id
1 'polypeptide(L)'
;MILIHHLEKCYNINVITGMPFDFMDFKDITNDAFRKRIQRLKPFIEPVIKTNYSNYKLGGFSLPRYVTKNPRGVIPKIVSPEFEKMLAEIKRQPLKMHDIRLEARIAELYEDLEKYSEFEPNSRNRAFTIDLSSGERFTIKVNVYRNNKMQVMVGCTHEPIAYDLWGFLELVRLLGDACCRLKTITGRHFQHNPIPDWIVQYLHINQDGLEIQGKHFSYSINDLANHSVFYLKKFRDGQIKPRLETHERPNRSIQEIVETL
;
A
#
# COMPACT_ATOMS: atom_id res chain seq x y z
N MET A 1 -15.32 -9.27 -29.12
CA MET A 1 -15.17 -10.22 -27.99
C MET A 1 -13.72 -10.43 -27.55
N ILE A 2 -12.82 -10.97 -28.38
CA ILE A 2 -11.44 -11.33 -27.95
C ILE A 2 -10.59 -10.14 -27.44
N LEU A 3 -10.74 -8.95 -28.05
CA LEU A 3 -10.00 -7.75 -27.62
C LEU A 3 -10.53 -7.16 -26.31
N ILE A 4 -11.84 -7.29 -26.05
CA ILE A 4 -12.48 -6.82 -24.81
C ILE A 4 -11.95 -7.66 -23.64
N HIS A 5 -11.95 -8.98 -23.79
CA HIS A 5 -11.41 -9.89 -22.79
C HIS A 5 -9.90 -9.67 -22.52
N HIS A 6 -9.14 -9.29 -23.55
CA HIS A 6 -7.74 -8.93 -23.39
C HIS A 6 -7.56 -7.64 -22.56
N LEU A 7 -8.38 -6.62 -22.82
CA LEU A 7 -8.38 -5.37 -22.04
C LEU A 7 -8.84 -5.59 -20.59
N GLU A 8 -9.85 -6.43 -20.35
CA GLU A 8 -10.27 -6.82 -18.99
C GLU A 8 -9.12 -7.44 -18.20
N LYS A 9 -8.36 -8.33 -18.84
CA LYS A 9 -7.18 -8.94 -18.21
C LYS A 9 -6.07 -7.91 -17.97
N CYS A 10 -5.82 -7.00 -18.91
CA CYS A 10 -4.93 -5.86 -18.70
C CYS A 10 -5.38 -5.02 -17.50
N TYR A 11 -6.68 -4.72 -17.39
CA TYR A 11 -7.26 -3.95 -16.28
C TYR A 11 -7.03 -4.65 -14.95
N ASN A 12 -7.29 -5.96 -14.88
CA ASN A 12 -7.06 -6.74 -13.66
C ASN A 12 -5.60 -6.69 -13.22
N ILE A 13 -4.66 -6.87 -14.14
CA ILE A 13 -3.23 -6.81 -13.79
C ILE A 13 -2.86 -5.38 -13.36
N ASN A 14 -3.24 -4.38 -14.16
CA ASN A 14 -2.72 -3.03 -14.01
C ASN A 14 -3.39 -2.24 -12.88
N VAL A 15 -4.70 -2.34 -12.76
CA VAL A 15 -5.50 -1.57 -11.81
C VAL A 15 -5.68 -2.31 -10.49
N ILE A 16 -5.88 -3.64 -10.52
CA ILE A 16 -6.10 -4.41 -9.29
C ILE A 16 -4.77 -4.77 -8.62
N THR A 17 -3.77 -5.23 -9.39
CA THR A 17 -2.48 -5.64 -8.81
C THR A 17 -1.43 -4.54 -8.79
N GLY A 18 -1.65 -3.42 -9.51
CA GLY A 18 -0.69 -2.32 -9.59
C GLY A 18 0.58 -2.65 -10.39
N MET A 19 0.58 -3.75 -11.14
CA MET A 19 1.73 -4.27 -11.87
C MET A 19 1.64 -3.94 -13.37
N PRO A 20 2.76 -3.78 -14.09
CA PRO A 20 2.73 -3.70 -15.54
C PRO A 20 2.40 -5.10 -16.09
N PHE A 21 2.05 -5.19 -17.35
CA PHE A 21 1.88 -6.49 -18.00
C PHE A 21 2.81 -6.66 -19.19
N ASP A 22 3.23 -7.88 -19.42
CA ASP A 22 3.95 -8.33 -20.62
C ASP A 22 3.32 -9.60 -21.19
N PHE A 23 3.92 -10.16 -22.24
CA PHE A 23 3.33 -11.33 -22.91
C PHE A 23 3.23 -12.57 -22.00
N MET A 24 4.06 -12.70 -20.95
CA MET A 24 4.06 -13.85 -20.04
C MET A 24 2.78 -13.93 -19.20
N ASP A 25 2.10 -12.80 -19.01
CA ASP A 25 0.82 -12.75 -18.28
C ASP A 25 -0.33 -13.38 -19.10
N PHE A 26 -0.11 -13.61 -20.40
CA PHE A 26 -1.10 -14.13 -21.34
C PHE A 26 -0.68 -15.52 -21.84
N LYS A 27 -0.77 -16.52 -20.95
CA LYS A 27 -0.43 -17.93 -21.23
C LYS A 27 -1.15 -18.52 -22.44
N ASP A 28 -2.29 -17.97 -22.81
CA ASP A 28 -3.17 -18.50 -23.87
C ASP A 28 -2.83 -17.97 -25.27
N ILE A 29 -1.80 -17.13 -25.40
CA ILE A 29 -1.42 -16.53 -26.68
C ILE A 29 0.09 -16.54 -26.92
N THR A 30 0.47 -16.58 -28.19
CA THR A 30 1.87 -16.43 -28.60
C THR A 30 2.34 -14.98 -28.48
N ASN A 31 3.65 -14.76 -28.37
CA ASN A 31 4.25 -13.42 -28.33
C ASN A 31 3.86 -12.58 -29.56
N ASP A 32 3.79 -13.18 -30.75
CA ASP A 32 3.36 -12.46 -31.96
C ASP A 32 1.88 -12.07 -31.92
N ALA A 33 1.02 -12.94 -31.39
CA ALA A 33 -0.38 -12.61 -31.19
C ALA A 33 -0.55 -11.49 -30.14
N PHE A 34 0.24 -11.53 -29.06
CA PHE A 34 0.30 -10.46 -28.06
C PHE A 34 0.73 -9.13 -28.69
N ARG A 35 1.82 -9.08 -29.44
CA ARG A 35 2.31 -7.87 -30.12
C ARG A 35 1.27 -7.27 -31.07
N LYS A 36 0.59 -8.11 -31.86
CA LYS A 36 -0.52 -7.67 -32.74
C LYS A 36 -1.68 -7.07 -31.94
N ARG A 37 -2.00 -7.62 -30.76
CA ARG A 37 -3.04 -7.08 -29.87
C ARG A 37 -2.63 -5.75 -29.26
N ILE A 38 -1.41 -5.63 -28.75
CA ILE A 38 -0.87 -4.37 -28.24
C ILE A 38 -0.90 -3.29 -29.32
N GLN A 39 -0.52 -3.61 -30.56
CA GLN A 39 -0.55 -2.65 -31.66
C GLN A 39 -1.97 -2.15 -31.96
N ARG A 40 -2.98 -3.05 -31.93
CA ARG A 40 -4.39 -2.68 -32.11
C ARG A 40 -4.93 -1.85 -30.94
N LEU A 41 -4.44 -2.10 -29.72
CA LEU A 41 -4.85 -1.45 -28.49
C LEU A 41 -3.97 -0.25 -28.10
N LYS A 42 -3.08 0.18 -28.99
CA LYS A 42 -2.15 1.30 -28.77
C LYS A 42 -2.80 2.58 -28.21
N PRO A 43 -4.04 2.98 -28.58
CA PRO A 43 -4.69 4.14 -27.98
C PRO A 43 -4.96 4.01 -26.46
N PHE A 44 -5.02 2.78 -25.94
CA PHE A 44 -5.36 2.49 -24.55
C PHE A 44 -4.16 1.98 -23.74
N ILE A 45 -3.00 1.80 -24.37
CA ILE A 45 -1.84 1.13 -23.75
C ILE A 45 -0.59 1.98 -23.93
N GLU A 46 0.10 2.23 -22.81
CA GLU A 46 1.36 2.96 -22.74
C GLU A 46 2.52 2.01 -22.41
N PRO A 47 3.69 2.15 -23.07
CA PRO A 47 4.88 1.43 -22.67
C PRO A 47 5.43 1.98 -21.34
N VAL A 48 5.84 1.08 -20.45
CA VAL A 48 6.43 1.39 -19.15
C VAL A 48 7.94 1.27 -19.18
N ILE A 49 8.45 0.10 -19.62
CA ILE A 49 9.89 -0.18 -19.75
C ILE A 49 10.11 -0.93 -21.05
N LYS A 50 11.07 -0.46 -21.85
CA LYS A 50 11.56 -1.19 -23.02
C LYS A 50 12.61 -2.22 -22.58
N THR A 51 12.18 -3.46 -22.38
CA THR A 51 13.05 -4.64 -22.25
C THR A 51 12.84 -5.58 -23.44
N ASN A 52 13.54 -6.72 -23.48
CA ASN A 52 13.34 -7.77 -24.49
C ASN A 52 11.87 -8.23 -24.62
N TYR A 53 11.07 -8.07 -23.57
CA TYR A 53 9.64 -8.40 -23.56
C TYR A 53 8.72 -7.19 -23.63
N SER A 54 9.23 -5.98 -23.31
CA SER A 54 8.51 -4.72 -23.19
C SER A 54 7.32 -4.79 -22.22
N ASN A 55 7.32 -3.92 -21.21
CA ASN A 55 6.27 -3.87 -20.21
C ASN A 55 5.29 -2.75 -20.54
N TYR A 56 4.00 -2.99 -20.32
CA TYR A 56 2.91 -2.10 -20.72
C TYR A 56 1.99 -1.78 -19.53
N LYS A 57 1.28 -0.67 -19.64
CA LYS A 57 0.22 -0.24 -18.71
C LYS A 57 -0.97 0.32 -19.50
N LEU A 58 -2.12 0.43 -18.86
CA LEU A 58 -3.26 1.16 -19.42
C LEU A 58 -2.98 2.66 -19.40
N GLY A 59 -3.34 3.33 -20.49
CA GLY A 59 -3.21 4.78 -20.64
C GLY A 59 -4.09 5.52 -19.64
N GLY A 60 -3.59 6.64 -19.13
CA GLY A 60 -4.27 7.41 -18.07
C GLY A 60 -4.14 6.86 -16.65
N PHE A 61 -3.52 5.68 -16.46
CA PHE A 61 -3.23 5.12 -15.14
C PHE A 61 -1.76 5.35 -14.75
N SER A 62 -1.55 5.69 -13.47
CA SER A 62 -0.22 5.84 -12.89
C SER A 62 0.19 4.55 -12.19
N LEU A 63 1.26 3.91 -12.66
CA LEU A 63 1.88 2.81 -11.92
C LEU A 63 2.86 3.36 -10.86
N PRO A 64 3.06 2.65 -9.75
CA PRO A 64 4.07 3.02 -8.77
C PRO A 64 5.48 3.09 -9.38
N ARG A 65 6.29 4.09 -8.99
CA ARG A 65 7.62 4.36 -9.58
C ARG A 65 8.62 3.20 -9.49
N TYR A 66 8.46 2.29 -8.53
CA TYR A 66 9.35 1.13 -8.36
C TYR A 66 9.09 0.10 -9.47
N VAL A 67 7.82 -0.12 -9.79
CA VAL A 67 7.35 -0.99 -10.88
C VAL A 67 7.83 -0.50 -12.24
N THR A 68 7.90 0.82 -12.43
CA THR A 68 8.36 1.42 -13.69
C THR A 68 9.88 1.42 -13.86
N LYS A 69 10.65 0.97 -12.85
CA LYS A 69 12.11 0.80 -12.94
C LYS A 69 12.53 -0.67 -12.97
N ASN A 70 11.79 -1.55 -12.30
CA ASN A 70 12.07 -2.98 -12.29
C ASN A 70 10.76 -3.79 -12.25
N PRO A 71 10.26 -4.28 -13.40
CA PRO A 71 8.90 -4.79 -13.52
C PRO A 71 8.75 -6.22 -12.97
N ARG A 72 9.87 -6.91 -12.68
CA ARG A 72 9.89 -8.31 -12.19
C ARG A 72 10.63 -8.49 -10.87
N GLY A 73 11.14 -7.41 -10.27
CA GLY A 73 11.99 -7.48 -9.08
C GLY A 73 11.42 -6.63 -7.96
N VAL A 74 10.98 -7.29 -6.90
CA VAL A 74 10.72 -6.71 -5.58
C VAL A 74 11.98 -5.98 -5.13
N ILE A 75 12.05 -4.69 -5.43
CA ILE A 75 12.90 -3.78 -4.67
C ILE A 75 11.91 -3.01 -3.83
N PRO A 76 11.77 -3.31 -2.52
CA PRO A 76 11.02 -2.44 -1.63
C PRO A 76 11.55 -1.04 -1.84
N LYS A 77 10.66 -0.06 -1.97
CA LYS A 77 11.07 1.34 -2.20
C LYS A 77 12.08 1.65 -1.10
N ILE A 78 13.36 1.82 -1.48
CA ILE A 78 14.42 2.04 -0.51
C ILE A 78 14.04 3.30 0.23
N VAL A 79 13.65 3.12 1.49
CA VAL A 79 13.38 4.22 2.39
C VAL A 79 14.66 5.06 2.43
N SER A 80 14.50 6.36 2.26
CA SER A 80 15.62 7.22 1.91
C SER A 80 16.72 7.15 2.99
N PRO A 81 18.02 7.21 2.62
CA PRO A 81 19.10 7.20 3.61
C PRO A 81 18.97 8.31 4.65
N GLU A 82 18.32 9.42 4.31
CA GLU A 82 17.98 10.50 5.23
C GLU A 82 17.00 10.02 6.31
N PHE A 83 16.02 9.18 5.96
CA PHE A 83 15.09 8.62 6.92
C PHE A 83 15.78 7.67 7.91
N GLU A 84 16.68 6.83 7.42
CA GLU A 84 17.52 5.96 8.27
C GLU A 84 18.36 6.78 9.26
N LYS A 85 18.96 7.89 8.80
CA LYS A 85 19.69 8.82 9.68
C LYS A 85 18.77 9.43 10.73
N MET A 86 17.58 9.90 10.33
CA MET A 86 16.61 10.47 11.26
C MET A 86 16.16 9.44 12.31
N LEU A 87 15.99 8.17 11.93
CA LEU A 87 15.67 7.10 12.89
C LEU A 87 16.83 6.79 13.84
N ALA A 88 18.07 6.80 13.34
CA ALA A 88 19.25 6.56 14.17
C ALA A 88 19.47 7.66 15.24
N GLU A 89 18.95 8.86 15.00
CA GLU A 89 19.00 9.98 15.96
C GLU A 89 17.97 9.83 17.11
N ILE A 90 16.97 8.94 16.96
CA ILE A 90 15.95 8.71 17.98
C ILE A 90 16.53 7.89 19.14
N LYS A 91 16.67 8.54 20.29
CA LYS A 91 17.26 7.93 21.50
C LYS A 91 16.39 6.86 22.17
N ARG A 92 15.06 6.96 22.05
CA ARG A 92 14.13 6.02 22.70
C ARG A 92 13.93 4.79 21.82
N GLN A 93 14.18 3.62 22.39
CA GLN A 93 13.91 2.32 21.78
C GLN A 93 13.05 1.49 22.76
N PRO A 94 12.16 0.61 22.27
CA PRO A 94 11.86 0.34 20.86
C PRO A 94 11.11 1.51 20.20
N LEU A 95 11.25 1.65 18.89
CA LEU A 95 10.50 2.62 18.10
C LEU A 95 8.99 2.34 18.15
N LYS A 96 8.18 3.37 18.40
CA LYS A 96 6.71 3.29 18.41
C LYS A 96 6.10 4.43 17.61
N MET A 97 5.05 4.15 16.85
CA MET A 97 4.30 5.06 15.99
C MET A 97 3.02 5.55 16.67
N HIS A 98 2.72 6.83 16.53
CA HIS A 98 1.44 7.43 16.90
C HIS A 98 1.01 8.53 15.90
N ASP A 99 -0.23 8.99 16.07
CA ASP A 99 -0.85 10.06 15.26
C ASP A 99 -0.69 9.85 13.76
N ILE A 100 -0.99 8.64 13.29
CA ILE A 100 -0.73 8.20 11.93
C ILE A 100 -1.83 8.73 11.00
N ARG A 101 -1.45 9.38 9.90
CA ARG A 101 -2.38 9.80 8.85
C ARG A 101 -2.05 9.12 7.54
N LEU A 102 -3.06 8.46 6.98
CA LEU A 102 -2.96 7.62 5.78
C LEU A 102 -3.86 8.19 4.70
N GLU A 103 -3.41 8.14 3.45
CA GLU A 103 -4.21 8.46 2.26
C GLU A 103 -4.42 7.19 1.43
N ALA A 104 -5.68 6.96 1.05
CA ALA A 104 -6.10 5.89 0.15
C ALA A 104 -6.90 6.46 -1.02
N ARG A 105 -6.88 5.72 -2.14
CA ARG A 105 -7.80 5.94 -3.26
C ARG A 105 -9.00 5.05 -3.09
N ILE A 106 -10.17 5.65 -3.28
CA ILE A 106 -11.47 5.00 -3.09
C ILE A 106 -12.35 5.24 -4.31
N ALA A 107 -13.40 4.45 -4.46
CA ALA A 107 -14.48 4.73 -5.40
C ALA A 107 -15.83 4.54 -4.70
N GLU A 108 -16.83 5.34 -5.11
CA GLU A 108 -18.25 5.23 -4.74
C GLU A 108 -18.61 5.58 -3.29
N LEU A 109 -17.64 5.59 -2.36
CA LEU A 109 -17.91 5.89 -0.95
C LEU A 109 -18.47 7.31 -0.74
N TYR A 110 -17.97 8.31 -1.47
CA TYR A 110 -18.41 9.69 -1.30
C TYR A 110 -19.86 9.87 -1.76
N GLU A 111 -20.18 9.33 -2.94
CA GLU A 111 -21.53 9.36 -3.51
C GLU A 111 -22.53 8.54 -2.68
N ASP A 112 -22.07 7.46 -2.05
CA ASP A 112 -22.88 6.69 -1.13
C ASP A 112 -23.19 7.47 0.14
N LEU A 113 -22.21 8.18 0.73
CA LEU A 113 -22.43 9.03 1.91
C LEU A 113 -23.39 10.19 1.62
N GLU A 114 -23.35 10.81 0.43
CA GLU A 114 -24.28 11.88 0.05
C GLU A 114 -25.76 11.46 0.05
N LYS A 115 -26.07 10.16 -0.02
CA LYS A 115 -27.45 9.66 0.00
C LYS A 115 -28.07 9.64 1.39
N TYR A 116 -27.27 9.78 2.43
CA TYR A 116 -27.69 9.67 3.82
C TYR A 116 -27.77 11.05 4.46
N SER A 117 -28.97 11.44 4.89
CA SER A 117 -29.22 12.76 5.49
C SER A 117 -28.51 12.99 6.83
N GLU A 118 -28.04 11.94 7.48
CA GLU A 118 -27.31 12.03 8.76
C GLU A 118 -25.86 12.48 8.59
N PHE A 119 -25.30 12.37 7.39
CA PHE A 119 -23.95 12.85 7.09
C PHE A 119 -24.05 14.18 6.36
N GLU A 120 -23.54 15.23 6.98
CA GLU A 120 -23.39 16.53 6.33
C GLU A 120 -21.93 16.77 5.95
N PRO A 121 -21.63 17.05 4.67
CA PRO A 121 -20.26 17.35 4.26
C PRO A 121 -19.87 18.72 4.81
N ASN A 122 -18.61 18.86 5.21
CA ASN A 122 -18.08 20.13 5.68
C ASN A 122 -18.28 21.25 4.65
N SER A 123 -18.77 22.41 5.10
CA SER A 123 -19.15 23.51 4.22
C SER A 123 -18.00 24.09 3.38
N ARG A 124 -16.75 23.96 3.83
CA ARG A 124 -15.57 24.54 3.17
C ARG A 124 -14.92 23.56 2.19
N ASN A 125 -14.56 22.37 2.64
CA ASN A 125 -13.81 21.40 1.83
C ASN A 125 -14.70 20.30 1.22
N ARG A 126 -16.00 20.29 1.53
CA ARG A 126 -16.99 19.29 1.12
C ARG A 126 -16.64 17.87 1.53
N ALA A 127 -15.72 17.66 2.46
CA ALA A 127 -15.38 16.32 2.93
C ALA A 127 -16.40 15.85 3.98
N PHE A 128 -16.72 14.55 3.98
CA PHE A 128 -17.39 13.91 5.10
C PHE A 128 -16.36 13.52 6.15
N THR A 129 -16.62 13.86 7.41
CA THR A 129 -15.79 13.43 8.54
C THR A 129 -16.58 12.41 9.36
N ILE A 130 -16.07 11.18 9.43
CA ILE A 130 -16.73 10.07 10.12
C ILE A 130 -15.84 9.65 11.28
N ASP A 131 -16.38 9.68 12.49
CA ASP A 131 -15.72 9.14 13.66
C ASP A 131 -15.96 7.62 13.73
N LEU A 132 -14.88 6.86 13.59
CA LEU A 132 -14.85 5.41 13.69
C LEU A 132 -14.04 4.99 14.92
N SER A 133 -13.98 5.79 15.97
CA SER A 133 -13.36 5.36 17.22
C SER A 133 -14.16 4.17 17.78
N SER A 134 -13.44 3.15 18.28
CA SER A 134 -14.03 2.00 18.98
C SER A 134 -13.02 1.52 20.02
N GLY A 135 -13.48 1.44 21.27
CA GLY A 135 -12.63 1.19 22.43
C GLY A 135 -11.85 2.42 22.88
N GLU A 136 -11.01 2.23 23.89
CA GLU A 136 -10.28 3.32 24.56
C GLU A 136 -8.86 3.54 23.99
N ARG A 137 -8.31 2.53 23.30
CA ARG A 137 -6.90 2.56 22.86
C ARG A 137 -6.67 3.43 21.62
N PHE A 138 -7.55 3.32 20.62
CA PHE A 138 -7.39 4.00 19.33
C PHE A 138 -8.57 4.90 19.01
N THR A 139 -8.27 6.11 18.58
CA THR A 139 -9.23 7.02 17.96
C THR A 139 -9.03 6.95 16.46
N ILE A 140 -10.12 6.72 15.71
CA ILE A 140 -10.07 6.61 14.25
C ILE A 140 -11.03 7.62 13.68
N LYS A 141 -10.53 8.51 12.83
CA LYS A 141 -11.35 9.46 12.09
C LYS A 141 -11.07 9.34 10.61
N VAL A 142 -12.12 9.31 9.80
CA VAL A 142 -12.03 9.16 8.35
C VAL A 142 -12.59 10.41 7.69
N ASN A 143 -11.78 11.02 6.84
CA ASN A 143 -12.23 12.07 5.93
C ASN A 143 -12.41 11.49 4.53
N VAL A 144 -13.60 11.63 3.95
CA VAL A 144 -13.91 11.18 2.59
C VAL A 144 -14.11 12.40 1.71
N TYR A 145 -13.32 12.50 0.64
CA TYR A 145 -13.31 13.65 -0.27
C TYR A 145 -13.91 13.27 -1.62
N ARG A 146 -14.60 14.24 -2.24
CA ARG A 146 -15.23 14.10 -3.58
C ARG A 146 -14.27 13.76 -4.71
N ASN A 147 -12.97 13.94 -4.52
CA ASN A 147 -11.93 13.61 -5.50
C ASN A 147 -11.42 12.16 -5.36
N ASN A 148 -12.26 11.25 -4.85
CA ASN A 148 -11.94 9.84 -4.68
C ASN A 148 -10.72 9.59 -3.79
N LYS A 149 -10.57 10.43 -2.77
CA LYS A 149 -9.57 10.28 -1.72
C LYS A 149 -10.23 10.01 -0.39
N MET A 150 -9.63 9.13 0.38
CA MET A 150 -9.94 8.91 1.78
C MET A 150 -8.69 9.17 2.60
N GLN A 151 -8.83 9.96 3.66
CA GLN A 151 -7.79 10.12 4.66
C GLN A 151 -8.25 9.43 5.95
N VAL A 152 -7.42 8.53 6.48
CA VAL A 152 -7.66 7.87 7.76
C VAL A 152 -6.65 8.40 8.76
N MET A 153 -7.16 8.90 9.89
CA MET A 153 -6.37 9.40 11.01
C MET A 153 -6.51 8.41 12.16
N VAL A 154 -5.38 7.86 12.60
CA VAL A 154 -5.27 6.91 13.72
C VAL A 154 -4.51 7.61 14.85
N GLY A 155 -5.24 8.05 15.87
CA GLY A 155 -4.67 8.51 17.12
C GLY A 155 -4.60 7.37 18.13
N CYS A 156 -3.64 7.43 19.04
CA CYS A 156 -3.54 6.52 20.18
C CYS A 156 -3.18 7.32 21.42
N THR A 157 -3.91 7.10 22.51
CA THR A 157 -3.79 7.96 23.69
C THR A 157 -2.54 7.60 24.49
N HIS A 158 -2.36 6.32 24.85
CA HIS A 158 -1.31 5.88 25.79
C HIS A 158 -0.50 4.67 25.30
N GLU A 159 -1.01 3.93 24.31
CA GLU A 159 -0.40 2.69 23.82
C GLU A 159 -0.13 2.78 22.30
N PRO A 160 0.98 3.42 21.89
CA PRO A 160 1.34 3.56 20.49
C PRO A 160 1.69 2.22 19.84
N ILE A 161 1.57 2.17 18.51
CA ILE A 161 1.81 0.97 17.69
C ILE A 161 3.32 0.75 17.58
N ALA A 162 3.83 -0.47 17.70
CA ALA A 162 5.27 -0.71 17.50
C ALA A 162 5.70 -0.40 16.06
N TYR A 163 6.89 0.17 15.85
CA TYR A 163 7.50 0.29 14.52
C TYR A 163 8.25 -1.01 14.18
N ASP A 164 7.50 -2.07 13.95
CA ASP A 164 8.00 -3.38 13.54
C ASP A 164 6.94 -4.09 12.70
N LEU A 165 7.26 -5.29 12.18
CA LEU A 165 6.31 -6.06 11.36
C LEU A 165 4.97 -6.30 12.08
N TRP A 166 4.99 -6.57 13.38
CA TRP A 166 3.77 -6.86 14.15
C TRP A 166 2.91 -5.62 14.34
N GLY A 167 3.52 -4.46 14.60
CA GLY A 167 2.80 -3.20 14.66
C GLY A 167 2.20 -2.79 13.32
N PHE A 168 2.87 -3.06 12.20
CA PHE A 168 2.27 -2.85 10.88
C PHE A 168 1.11 -3.81 10.60
N LEU A 169 1.18 -5.07 11.05
CA LEU A 169 0.04 -5.99 10.98
C LEU A 169 -1.14 -5.51 11.83
N GLU A 170 -0.87 -4.98 13.04
CA GLU A 170 -1.88 -4.36 13.89
C GLU A 170 -2.54 -3.17 13.20
N LEU A 171 -1.74 -2.29 12.57
CA LEU A 171 -2.24 -1.16 11.80
C LEU A 171 -3.12 -1.62 10.64
N VAL A 172 -2.68 -2.60 9.85
CA VAL A 172 -3.48 -3.13 8.73
C VAL A 172 -4.82 -3.69 9.22
N ARG A 173 -4.83 -4.42 10.35
CA ARG A 173 -6.06 -4.93 10.97
C ARG A 173 -6.99 -3.78 11.35
N LEU A 174 -6.47 -2.75 12.02
CA LEU A 174 -7.23 -1.57 12.45
C LEU A 174 -7.91 -0.85 11.26
N LEU A 175 -7.18 -0.70 10.16
CA LEU A 175 -7.69 -0.08 8.94
C LEU A 175 -8.72 -0.98 8.23
N GLY A 176 -8.54 -2.30 8.30
CA GLY A 176 -9.52 -3.28 7.84
C GLY A 176 -10.85 -3.14 8.60
N ASP A 177 -10.78 -3.06 9.94
CA ASP A 177 -11.95 -2.85 10.80
C ASP A 177 -12.66 -1.53 10.49
N ALA A 178 -11.89 -0.45 10.24
CA ALA A 178 -12.44 0.84 9.80
C ALA A 178 -13.18 0.72 8.46
N CYS A 179 -12.60 0.02 7.48
CA CYS A 179 -13.26 -0.23 6.18
C CYS A 179 -14.54 -1.05 6.35
N CYS A 180 -14.54 -2.08 7.21
CA CYS A 180 -15.72 -2.87 7.52
C CYS A 180 -16.84 -2.00 8.11
N ARG A 181 -16.51 -1.10 9.04
CA ARG A 181 -17.51 -0.19 9.63
C ARG A 181 -18.08 0.80 8.64
N LEU A 182 -17.26 1.35 7.74
CA LEU A 182 -17.73 2.21 6.66
C LEU A 182 -18.71 1.47 5.73
N LYS A 183 -18.45 0.19 5.43
CA LYS A 183 -19.38 -0.66 4.68
C LYS A 183 -20.69 -0.88 5.44
N THR A 184 -20.63 -1.08 6.76
CA THR A 184 -21.84 -1.21 7.60
C THR A 184 -22.66 0.08 7.59
N ILE A 185 -22.01 1.24 7.73
CA ILE A 185 -22.67 2.56 7.72
C ILE A 185 -23.38 2.81 6.39
N THR A 186 -22.70 2.56 5.28
CA THR A 186 -23.23 2.83 3.93
C THR A 186 -24.08 1.70 3.37
N GLY A 187 -24.16 0.55 4.05
CA GLY A 187 -24.81 -0.66 3.56
C GLY A 187 -24.27 -1.18 2.22
N ARG A 188 -23.09 -0.70 1.78
CA ARG A 188 -22.53 -0.95 0.45
C ARG A 188 -21.04 -1.23 0.52
N HIS A 189 -20.58 -2.01 -0.47
CA HIS A 189 -19.16 -2.23 -0.66
C HIS A 189 -18.59 -1.09 -1.50
N PHE A 190 -17.79 -0.23 -0.86
CA PHE A 190 -16.94 0.70 -1.60
C PHE A 190 -15.61 0.04 -1.97
N GLN A 191 -15.01 0.48 -3.06
CA GLN A 191 -13.70 0.00 -3.50
C GLN A 191 -12.59 0.88 -2.94
N HIS A 192 -11.46 0.27 -2.61
CA HIS A 192 -10.24 0.96 -2.22
C HIS A 192 -9.01 0.19 -2.71
N ASN A 193 -7.88 0.87 -2.88
CA ASN A 193 -6.61 0.17 -3.11
C ASN A 193 -6.23 -0.69 -1.88
N PRO A 194 -5.43 -1.76 -2.04
CA PRO A 194 -5.04 -2.61 -0.92
C PRO A 194 -4.46 -1.82 0.25
N ILE A 195 -4.84 -2.15 1.48
CA ILE A 195 -4.41 -1.43 2.69
C ILE A 195 -2.87 -1.30 2.77
N PRO A 196 -2.07 -2.34 2.46
CA PRO A 196 -0.62 -2.20 2.44
C PRO A 196 -0.09 -1.11 1.50
N ASP A 197 -0.85 -0.72 0.48
CA ASP A 197 -0.47 0.31 -0.50
C ASP A 197 -0.92 1.73 -0.10
N TRP A 198 -1.57 1.90 1.05
CA TRP A 198 -2.01 3.20 1.54
C TRP A 198 -0.79 4.06 1.91
N ILE A 199 -0.83 5.33 1.54
CA ILE A 199 0.31 6.23 1.67
C ILE A 199 0.28 6.89 3.03
N VAL A 200 1.35 6.73 3.81
CA VAL A 200 1.52 7.44 5.08
C VAL A 200 1.90 8.89 4.77
N GLN A 201 0.97 9.81 5.02
CA GLN A 201 1.16 11.25 4.80
C GLN A 201 1.81 11.93 6.01
N TYR A 202 1.60 11.33 7.19
CA TYR A 202 2.07 11.84 8.45
C TYR A 202 2.18 10.71 9.47
N LEU A 203 3.25 10.69 10.28
CA LEU A 203 3.32 9.85 11.48
C LEU A 203 4.31 10.46 12.49
N HIS A 204 4.10 10.19 13.77
CA HIS A 204 5.04 10.48 14.84
C HIS A 204 5.74 9.21 15.32
N ILE A 205 7.05 9.27 15.55
CA ILE A 205 7.81 8.17 16.14
C ILE A 205 8.32 8.58 17.52
N ASN A 206 7.82 7.91 18.56
CA ASN A 206 8.09 8.15 19.99
C ASN A 206 7.71 9.56 20.47
N GLN A 207 7.41 9.69 21.78
CA GLN A 207 6.98 10.96 22.41
C GLN A 207 7.98 12.12 22.29
N ASP A 208 9.28 11.84 22.18
CA ASP A 208 10.34 12.87 22.03
C ASP A 208 10.80 13.03 20.57
N GLY A 209 10.20 12.29 19.65
CA GLY A 209 10.87 11.91 18.41
C GLY A 209 10.28 12.50 17.13
N LEU A 210 10.77 11.92 16.03
CA LEU A 210 10.69 12.43 14.67
C LEU A 210 9.24 12.59 14.21
N GLU A 211 8.87 13.83 13.89
CA GLU A 211 7.66 14.11 13.12
C GLU A 211 7.96 13.94 11.63
N ILE A 212 7.20 13.07 10.99
CA ILE A 212 7.41 12.78 9.60
C ILE A 212 6.20 13.26 8.82
N GLN A 213 6.40 14.22 7.92
CA GLN A 213 5.31 14.83 7.15
C GLN A 213 5.73 15.33 5.77
N GLY A 214 4.74 15.51 4.89
CA GLY A 214 4.86 16.28 3.66
C GLY A 214 4.99 15.44 2.38
N LYS A 215 4.90 16.11 1.21
CA LYS A 215 4.84 15.46 -0.12
C LYS A 215 6.08 14.63 -0.48
N HIS A 216 7.22 14.88 0.17
CA HIS A 216 8.45 14.11 0.00
C HIS A 216 8.41 12.77 0.75
N PHE A 217 7.52 12.64 1.74
CA PHE A 217 7.25 11.41 2.47
C PHE A 217 6.01 10.74 1.85
N SER A 218 6.27 9.83 0.91
CA SER A 218 5.22 9.12 0.15
C SER A 218 5.44 7.61 0.24
N TYR A 219 5.75 7.11 1.44
CA TYR A 219 5.90 5.68 1.66
C TYR A 219 4.54 5.05 1.90
N SER A 220 4.34 3.88 1.31
CA SER A 220 3.22 3.01 1.66
C SER A 220 3.45 2.34 3.00
N ILE A 221 2.39 1.78 3.60
CA ILE A 221 2.52 0.89 4.76
C ILE A 221 3.52 -0.24 4.46
N ASN A 222 3.44 -0.84 3.27
CA ASN A 222 4.33 -1.90 2.85
C ASN A 222 5.80 -1.45 2.76
N ASP A 223 6.06 -0.24 2.27
CA ASP A 223 7.44 0.30 2.22
C ASP A 223 8.03 0.40 3.63
N LEU A 224 7.27 0.94 4.59
CA LEU A 224 7.72 1.11 5.97
C LEU A 224 7.79 -0.20 6.74
N ALA A 225 6.88 -1.15 6.48
CA ALA A 225 6.89 -2.48 7.09
C ALA A 225 8.08 -3.31 6.61
N ASN A 226 8.42 -3.24 5.32
CA ASN A 226 9.64 -3.87 4.83
C ASN A 226 10.87 -3.21 5.44
N HIS A 227 10.89 -1.87 5.53
CA HIS A 227 11.97 -1.12 6.17
C HIS A 227 12.16 -1.49 7.64
N SER A 228 11.10 -1.70 8.43
CA SER A 228 11.23 -2.03 9.85
C SER A 228 11.89 -3.38 10.13
N VAL A 229 11.95 -4.27 9.12
CA VAL A 229 12.67 -5.55 9.19
C VAL A 229 14.02 -5.51 8.47
N PHE A 230 14.39 -4.39 7.85
CA PHE A 230 15.74 -4.17 7.33
C PHE A 230 16.67 -3.78 8.48
N TYR A 231 17.74 -4.54 8.68
CA TYR A 231 18.89 -4.05 9.44
C TYR A 231 20.18 -4.24 8.67
N LEU A 232 21.09 -3.30 8.89
CA LEU A 232 22.45 -3.36 8.40
C LEU A 232 23.26 -4.29 9.31
N LYS A 233 23.55 -5.51 8.84
CA LYS A 233 24.41 -6.44 9.58
C LYS A 233 25.87 -6.17 9.23
N LYS A 234 26.69 -5.86 10.24
CA LYS A 234 28.15 -5.84 10.10
C LYS A 234 28.67 -7.28 10.18
N PHE A 235 29.26 -7.76 9.09
CA PHE A 235 29.83 -9.10 8.99
C PHE A 235 31.22 -9.14 9.66
N ARG A 236 31.72 -10.35 9.94
CA ARG A 236 33.02 -10.57 10.62
C ARG A 236 34.21 -9.97 9.82
N ASP A 237 34.03 -9.77 8.52
CA ASP A 237 34.97 -9.11 7.60
C ASP A 237 34.88 -7.57 7.62
N GLY A 238 34.01 -6.99 8.46
CA GLY A 238 33.76 -5.56 8.54
C GLY A 238 32.82 -5.00 7.47
N GLN A 239 32.37 -5.81 6.50
CA GLN A 239 31.40 -5.39 5.49
C GLN A 239 30.03 -5.19 6.12
N ILE A 240 29.36 -4.10 5.77
CA ILE A 240 27.96 -3.84 6.15
C ILE A 240 27.10 -4.25 4.96
N LYS A 241 26.26 -5.28 5.12
CA LYS A 241 25.30 -5.67 4.07
C LYS A 241 23.86 -5.51 4.58
N PRO A 242 22.94 -4.98 3.76
CA PRO A 242 21.53 -4.96 4.09
C PRO A 242 21.03 -6.40 4.17
N ARG A 243 20.37 -6.74 5.28
CA ARG A 243 19.69 -8.03 5.44
C ARG A 243 18.21 -7.75 5.55
N LEU A 244 17.44 -8.32 4.65
CA LEU A 244 16.00 -8.49 4.81
C LEU A 244 15.82 -9.77 5.62
N GLU A 245 15.27 -9.70 6.83
CA GLU A 245 14.79 -10.92 7.50
C GLU A 245 13.47 -11.34 6.87
N THR A 246 13.56 -12.06 5.75
CA THR A 246 12.48 -12.94 5.35
C THR A 246 12.43 -14.10 6.35
N HIS A 247 11.36 -14.18 7.12
CA HIS A 247 10.95 -15.46 7.73
C HIS A 247 10.52 -16.38 6.58
N GLU A 248 11.49 -16.93 5.86
CA GLU A 248 11.25 -18.08 5.00
C GLU A 248 10.84 -19.21 5.93
N ARG A 249 9.54 -19.53 5.93
CA ARG A 249 9.11 -20.83 6.46
C ARG A 249 9.93 -21.88 5.72
N PRO A 250 10.46 -22.91 6.41
CA PRO A 250 11.09 -24.03 5.73
C PRO A 250 10.16 -24.48 4.60
N ASN A 251 10.71 -24.74 3.42
CA ASN A 251 10.05 -25.40 2.28
C ASN A 251 9.68 -26.85 2.66
N ARG A 252 8.96 -27.03 3.76
CA ARG A 252 8.52 -28.30 4.28
C ARG A 252 7.02 -28.39 4.17
N SER A 253 6.55 -29.51 3.63
CA SER A 253 5.12 -29.83 3.65
C SER A 253 4.67 -30.04 5.11
N ILE A 254 3.37 -29.87 5.38
CA ILE A 254 2.80 -30.15 6.72
C ILE A 254 3.12 -31.60 7.14
N GLN A 255 3.18 -32.54 6.20
CA GLN A 255 3.56 -33.93 6.43
C GLN A 255 4.99 -34.07 6.96
N GLU A 256 5.96 -33.36 6.38
CA GLU A 256 7.37 -33.39 6.82
C GLU A 256 7.58 -32.82 8.23
N ILE A 257 6.66 -32.00 8.72
CA ILE A 257 6.69 -31.45 10.08
C ILE A 257 6.15 -32.49 11.08
N VAL A 258 5.11 -33.22 10.70
CA VAL A 258 4.45 -34.24 11.54
C VAL A 258 5.32 -35.48 11.73
N GLU A 259 6.13 -35.85 10.74
CA GLU A 259 7.03 -37.02 10.82
C GLU A 259 8.29 -36.79 11.68
N THR A 260 8.57 -35.55 12.07
CA THR A 260 9.71 -35.18 12.93
C THR A 260 9.34 -34.88 14.38
N LEU A 261 8.07 -35.07 14.76
CA LEU A 261 7.59 -35.07 16.14
C LEU A 261 7.48 -36.51 16.65
#